data_AF-A0A1Y2BED5-F1
#
_entry.id   AF-A0A1Y2BED5-F1
#
_cell.length_a   1.000
_cell.length_b   1.000
_cell.length_c   1.000
_cell.angle_alpha   90.00
_cell.angle_beta   90.00
_cell.angle_gamma   90.00
#
_symmetry.space_group_name_H-M   'P 1'
#
loop_
_entity.id
_entity.type
_entity.pdbx_description
1 polymer ?
#
loop_
_entity_poly.entity_id
_entity_poly.type
_entity_poly.pdbx_seq_one_letter_code
_entity_poly.pdbx_strand_id
1 'polypeptide(L)'
;MVGDPLQKRVLLTAGLNGCEKVVVMKMGEYEAADDFNGSTAIMVSHLIYHMYQRKEIDEEKCVILEATKRNLIKYVPPTSSTSRLSHRWYKRANEMVSKPPSMSGKLEVTGQPLVEEDVDVSNEVHFFYAPVFAAGRVITASMLDSMIYHFHKHPTRLDVFLVLCGVDHHYQEVLGLQGVVHSNLKQIRMPTEFVNRTYGELYRELAMNHGIIPLGLYRNSNDELRNSLPFVFTNPLAGVLLLVLLHSVSV
;
A
#
# COMPACT_ATOMS: atom_id res chain seq x y z
N MET A 1 21.58 8.72 -16.10
CA MET A 1 22.68 8.32 -15.18
C MET A 1 22.75 6.81 -15.22
N VAL A 2 23.95 6.23 -15.31
CA VAL A 2 24.15 4.77 -15.35
C VAL A 2 25.00 4.38 -14.16
N GLY A 3 24.58 3.38 -13.41
CA GLY A 3 25.31 2.89 -12.23
C GLY A 3 24.51 1.84 -11.48
N ASP A 4 25.21 1.08 -10.63
CA ASP A 4 24.60 0.08 -9.77
C ASP A 4 23.93 0.75 -8.55
N PRO A 5 22.60 0.61 -8.38
CA PRO A 5 21.88 1.20 -7.26
C PRO A 5 22.24 0.59 -5.90
N LEU A 6 22.94 -0.55 -5.85
CA LEU A 6 23.48 -1.11 -4.60
C LEU A 6 24.65 -0.30 -4.05
N GLN A 7 25.24 0.58 -4.86
CA GLN A 7 26.34 1.43 -4.43
C GLN A 7 25.80 2.76 -3.89
N LYS A 8 26.02 2.99 -2.59
CA LYS A 8 25.66 4.25 -1.91
C LYS A 8 26.09 5.51 -2.67
N ARG A 9 27.32 5.53 -3.21
CA ARG A 9 27.85 6.67 -3.97
C ARG A 9 27.01 7.00 -5.20
N VAL A 10 26.52 5.97 -5.89
CA VAL A 10 25.66 6.14 -7.07
C VAL A 10 24.33 6.75 -6.65
N LEU A 11 23.70 6.27 -5.58
CA LEU A 11 22.45 6.83 -5.07
C LEU A 11 22.56 8.30 -4.65
N LEU A 12 23.64 8.66 -3.95
CA LEU A 12 23.89 10.06 -3.56
C LEU A 12 24.14 10.95 -4.78
N THR A 13 24.91 10.46 -5.75
CA THR A 13 25.17 11.17 -7.01
C THR A 13 23.87 11.35 -7.81
N ALA A 14 22.97 10.36 -7.75
CA ALA A 14 21.64 10.40 -8.37
C ALA A 14 20.67 11.40 -7.73
N GLY A 15 21.08 12.09 -6.66
CA GLY A 15 20.27 13.13 -6.03
C GLY A 15 19.32 12.61 -4.95
N LEU A 16 19.64 11.47 -4.32
CA LEU A 16 18.81 10.88 -3.24
C LEU A 16 18.47 11.90 -2.12
N ASN A 17 19.36 12.84 -1.81
CA ASN A 17 19.10 13.85 -0.78
C ASN A 17 18.03 14.86 -1.19
N GLY A 18 17.98 15.23 -2.47
CA GLY A 18 17.05 16.24 -3.00
C GLY A 18 15.69 15.70 -3.44
N CYS A 19 15.51 14.38 -3.50
CA CYS A 19 14.23 13.79 -3.90
C CYS A 19 13.28 13.60 -2.71
N GLU A 20 11.97 13.72 -2.95
CA GLU A 20 10.93 13.39 -1.97
C GLU A 20 10.57 11.89 -1.97
N LYS A 21 10.64 11.28 -3.15
CA LYS A 21 10.21 9.89 -3.40
C LYS A 21 11.26 9.15 -4.20
N VAL A 22 11.46 7.88 -3.86
CA VAL A 22 12.37 6.97 -4.58
C VAL A 22 11.55 5.79 -5.07
N VAL A 23 11.63 5.51 -6.37
CA VAL A 23 10.96 4.35 -6.97
C VAL A 23 12.01 3.32 -7.33
N VAL A 24 11.86 2.10 -6.82
CA VAL A 24 12.77 0.98 -7.07
C VAL A 24 12.02 -0.08 -7.87
N MET A 25 12.42 -0.26 -9.12
CA MET A 25 11.82 -1.19 -10.06
C MET A 25 12.87 -2.15 -10.59
N LYS A 26 12.48 -3.40 -10.84
CA LYS A 26 13.32 -4.35 -11.57
C LYS A 26 12.94 -4.29 -13.05
N MET A 27 13.87 -3.81 -13.86
CA MET A 27 13.75 -3.88 -15.32
C MET A 27 14.39 -5.18 -15.82
N GLY A 28 13.65 -6.00 -16.56
CA GLY A 28 14.16 -7.21 -17.20
C GLY A 28 13.22 -8.41 -17.10
N GLU A 29 13.67 -9.55 -17.62
CA GLU A 29 12.87 -10.77 -17.65
C GLU A 29 12.63 -11.31 -16.23
N TYR A 30 11.37 -11.66 -15.98
CA TYR A 30 10.95 -12.33 -14.76
C TYR A 30 11.11 -13.83 -14.94
N GLU A 31 12.28 -14.36 -14.59
CA GLU A 31 12.41 -15.82 -14.47
C GLU A 31 11.54 -16.30 -13.30
N ALA A 32 10.52 -17.10 -13.62
CA ALA A 32 9.51 -17.55 -12.66
C ALA A 32 10.09 -18.48 -11.57
N ALA A 33 11.16 -19.21 -11.90
CA ALA A 33 11.77 -20.23 -11.04
C ALA A 33 12.72 -19.67 -9.98
N ASP A 34 13.15 -18.41 -10.07
CA ASP A 34 14.10 -17.84 -9.11
C ASP A 34 13.34 -17.19 -7.94
N ASP A 35 13.50 -17.75 -6.73
CA ASP A 35 12.95 -17.20 -5.49
C ASP A 35 13.70 -15.96 -4.98
N PHE A 36 14.92 -15.73 -5.48
CA PHE A 36 15.70 -14.53 -5.20
C PHE A 36 15.45 -13.41 -6.22
N ASN A 37 14.60 -13.67 -7.21
CA ASN A 37 14.17 -12.68 -8.18
C ASN A 37 13.46 -11.53 -7.45
N GLY A 38 14.07 -10.34 -7.39
CA GLY A 38 13.57 -9.17 -6.65
C GLY A 38 14.36 -8.83 -5.38
N SER A 39 15.31 -9.68 -4.97
CA SER A 39 16.20 -9.43 -3.83
C SER A 39 16.97 -8.12 -3.96
N THR A 40 17.47 -7.78 -5.16
CA THR A 40 18.18 -6.52 -5.43
C THR A 40 17.36 -5.30 -5.06
N ALA A 41 16.08 -5.25 -5.44
CA ALA A 41 15.19 -4.13 -5.11
C ALA A 41 15.03 -3.97 -3.59
N ILE A 42 14.85 -5.10 -2.90
CA ILE A 42 14.71 -5.15 -1.44
C ILE A 42 16.00 -4.68 -0.76
N MET A 43 17.16 -5.12 -1.26
CA MET A 43 18.46 -4.70 -0.75
C MET A 43 18.70 -3.20 -0.93
N VAL A 44 18.31 -2.62 -2.08
CA VAL A 44 18.37 -1.16 -2.29
C VAL A 44 17.45 -0.44 -1.30
N SER A 45 16.25 -0.96 -1.05
CA SER A 45 15.34 -0.39 -0.05
C SER A 45 15.93 -0.42 1.36
N HIS A 46 16.55 -1.53 1.77
CA HIS A 46 17.29 -1.63 3.04
C HIS A 46 18.47 -0.68 3.12
N LEU A 47 19.23 -0.54 2.04
CA LEU A 47 20.35 0.39 1.97
C LEU A 47 19.89 1.82 2.24
N ILE A 48 18.85 2.29 1.54
CA ILE A 48 18.29 3.64 1.74
C ILE A 48 17.77 3.81 3.18
N TYR A 49 17.07 2.80 3.70
CA TYR A 49 16.57 2.82 5.07
C TYR A 49 17.72 2.94 6.11
N HIS A 50 18.82 2.20 5.92
CA HIS A 50 19.99 2.31 6.78
C HIS A 50 20.75 3.62 6.61
N MET A 51 20.80 4.19 5.40
CA MET A 51 21.37 5.52 5.18
C MET A 51 20.61 6.57 6.01
N TYR A 52 19.27 6.47 6.07
CA TYR A 52 18.45 7.32 6.94
C TYR A 52 18.77 7.09 8.43
N GLN A 53 18.76 5.84 8.89
CA GLN A 53 19.06 5.52 10.29
C GLN A 53 20.45 6.01 10.75
N ARG A 54 21.42 6.02 9.84
CA ARG A 54 22.79 6.49 10.08
C ARG A 54 22.95 8.01 9.92
N LYS A 55 21.87 8.74 9.63
CA LYS A 55 21.87 10.20 9.37
C LYS A 55 22.77 10.60 8.21
N GLU A 56 22.88 9.74 7.20
CA GLU A 56 23.61 10.03 5.96
C GLU A 56 22.72 10.76 4.94
N ILE A 57 21.40 10.65 5.14
CA ILE A 57 20.36 11.42 4.46
C ILE A 57 19.50 12.10 5.54
N ASP A 58 19.12 13.36 5.30
CA ASP A 58 18.53 14.22 6.33
C ASP A 58 17.08 13.87 6.67
N GLU A 59 16.37 13.27 5.71
CA GLU A 59 14.94 13.02 5.80
C GLU A 59 14.60 11.57 5.44
N GLU A 60 13.57 11.03 6.10
CA GLU A 60 13.02 9.73 5.70
C GLU A 60 12.39 9.86 4.31
N LYS A 61 12.97 9.18 3.33
CA LYS A 61 12.47 9.18 1.95
C LYS A 61 11.33 8.17 1.79
N CYS A 62 10.30 8.54 1.04
CA CYS A 62 9.24 7.61 0.67
C CYS A 62 9.75 6.69 -0.44
N VAL A 63 10.17 5.48 -0.08
CA VAL A 63 10.63 4.46 -1.02
C VAL A 63 9.45 3.59 -1.44
N ILE A 64 9.16 3.58 -2.74
CA ILE A 64 8.14 2.73 -3.37
C ILE A 64 8.87 1.61 -4.12
N LEU A 65 8.62 0.37 -3.71
CA LEU A 65 9.27 -0.81 -4.26
C LEU A 65 8.29 -1.64 -5.08
N GLU A 66 8.68 -1.97 -6.31
CA GLU A 66 8.03 -3.02 -7.08
C GLU A 66 8.57 -4.39 -6.63
N ALA A 67 7.76 -5.16 -5.92
CA ALA A 67 8.07 -6.53 -5.55
C ALA A 67 7.62 -7.45 -6.68
N THR A 68 8.50 -8.38 -7.08
CA THR A 68 8.25 -9.41 -8.10
C THR A 68 7.20 -10.43 -7.63
N LYS A 69 7.31 -10.87 -6.37
CA LYS A 69 6.44 -11.85 -5.73
C LYS A 69 5.85 -11.26 -4.44
N ARG A 70 4.57 -11.57 -4.17
CA ARG A 70 3.84 -11.05 -2.98
C ARG A 70 4.46 -11.49 -1.66
N ASN A 71 5.00 -12.72 -1.60
CA ASN A 71 5.64 -13.27 -0.40
C ASN A 71 6.93 -12.53 0.01
N LEU A 72 7.51 -11.70 -0.87
CA LEU A 72 8.69 -10.89 -0.58
C LEU A 72 8.40 -9.59 0.16
N ILE A 73 7.13 -9.16 0.20
CA ILE A 73 6.69 -7.92 0.87
C ILE A 73 7.15 -7.89 2.34
N LYS A 74 7.16 -9.04 3.01
CA LYS A 74 7.57 -9.16 4.42
C LYS A 74 9.04 -8.79 4.68
N TYR A 75 9.87 -8.77 3.65
CA TYR A 75 11.29 -8.42 3.74
C TYR A 75 11.56 -6.93 3.49
N VAL A 76 10.56 -6.14 3.11
CA VAL A 76 10.70 -4.70 2.85
C VAL A 76 10.79 -3.92 4.17
N PRO A 77 11.70 -2.92 4.29
CA PRO A 77 11.83 -2.10 5.48
C PRO A 77 10.69 -1.07 5.68
N PRO A 78 10.39 -0.69 6.94
CA PRO A 78 10.80 -1.37 8.15
C PRO A 78 10.21 -2.77 8.13
N THR A 79 11.09 -3.78 8.23
CA THR A 79 10.64 -5.16 8.31
C THR A 79 9.75 -5.17 9.53
N SER A 80 8.61 -5.85 9.45
CA SER A 80 7.84 -6.12 10.64
C SER A 80 8.75 -6.93 11.55
N SER A 81 9.52 -6.25 12.40
CA SER A 81 10.12 -6.84 13.57
C SER A 81 8.98 -7.63 14.17
N THR A 82 9.23 -8.90 14.43
CA THR A 82 8.29 -9.84 15.01
C THR A 82 7.99 -9.35 16.43
N SER A 83 7.35 -8.19 16.56
CA SER A 83 6.71 -7.74 17.77
C SER A 83 5.71 -8.84 18.03
N ARG A 84 6.02 -9.66 19.03
CA ARG A 84 5.23 -10.82 19.46
C ARG A 84 3.76 -10.44 19.67
N LEU A 85 3.46 -9.16 19.83
CA LEU A 85 2.13 -8.58 19.96
C LEU A 85 1.41 -8.47 18.61
N SER A 86 2.00 -7.90 17.56
CA SER A 86 1.33 -7.79 16.25
C SER A 86 1.08 -9.17 15.65
N HIS A 87 2.03 -10.09 15.77
CA HIS A 87 1.85 -11.48 15.35
C HIS A 87 0.77 -12.20 16.18
N ARG A 88 0.58 -11.88 17.47
CA ARG A 88 -0.50 -12.46 18.30
C ARG A 88 -1.88 -11.93 17.93
N TRP A 89 -2.01 -10.62 17.74
CA TRP A 89 -3.26 -9.99 17.31
C TRP A 89 -3.66 -10.47 15.92
N TYR A 90 -2.69 -10.52 15.01
CA TYR A 90 -2.84 -11.06 13.67
C TYR A 90 -3.21 -12.54 13.65
N LYS A 91 -2.53 -13.38 14.46
CA LYS A 91 -2.89 -14.80 14.61
C LYS A 91 -4.31 -14.98 15.17
N ARG A 92 -4.72 -14.14 16.12
CA ARG A 92 -6.09 -14.13 16.65
C ARG A 92 -7.13 -13.70 15.61
N ALA A 93 -6.84 -12.67 14.81
CA ALA A 93 -7.74 -12.24 13.74
C ALA A 93 -7.92 -13.37 12.71
N ASN A 94 -6.84 -14.11 12.39
CA ASN A 94 -6.92 -15.28 11.52
C ASN A 94 -7.73 -16.43 12.13
N GLU A 95 -7.51 -16.75 13.40
CA GLU A 95 -8.29 -17.78 14.12
C GLU A 95 -9.79 -17.46 14.20
N MET A 96 -10.18 -16.19 14.06
CA MET A 96 -11.57 -15.76 13.99
C MET A 96 -12.17 -15.87 12.58
N VAL A 97 -11.36 -15.69 11.53
CA VAL A 97 -11.80 -15.77 10.13
C VAL A 97 -11.80 -17.20 9.62
N SER A 98 -10.91 -18.07 10.11
CA SER A 98 -10.75 -19.44 9.63
C SER A 98 -11.59 -20.49 10.37
N LYS A 99 -12.47 -20.10 11.31
CA LYS A 99 -13.41 -21.03 11.96
C LYS A 99 -14.82 -20.92 11.35
N PRO A 100 -15.21 -21.81 10.42
CA PRO A 100 -16.62 -22.03 10.17
C PRO A 100 -17.29 -22.66 11.41
N PRO A 101 -18.60 -22.44 11.64
CA PRO A 101 -19.31 -23.07 12.74
C PRO A 101 -19.32 -24.60 12.54
N SER A 102 -18.56 -25.32 13.37
CA SER A 102 -18.52 -26.78 13.31
C SER A 102 -19.86 -27.36 13.79
N MET A 103 -20.65 -27.94 12.88
CA MET A 103 -21.61 -28.97 13.25
C MET A 103 -20.83 -30.23 13.59
N SER A 104 -20.82 -30.59 14.88
CA SER A 104 -20.21 -31.82 15.38
C SER A 104 -21.03 -33.03 14.96
N GLY A 105 -20.55 -33.77 13.96
CA GLY A 105 -20.98 -35.13 13.65
C GLY A 105 -19.75 -36.00 13.45
N LYS A 106 -19.39 -36.80 14.45
CA LYS A 106 -18.31 -37.79 14.37
C LYS A 106 -18.75 -38.94 13.47
N LEU A 107 -17.99 -39.22 12.41
CA LEU A 107 -17.89 -40.56 11.84
C LEU A 107 -16.41 -40.86 11.59
N GLU A 108 -15.88 -41.84 12.33
CA GLU A 108 -14.56 -42.41 12.12
C GLU A 108 -14.62 -43.35 10.92
N VAL A 109 -13.78 -43.14 9.90
CA VAL A 109 -13.33 -44.20 9.01
C VAL A 109 -11.85 -44.01 8.68
N THR A 110 -11.13 -45.10 8.88
CA THR A 110 -9.73 -45.43 8.62
C THR A 110 -9.16 -45.02 7.26
N GLY A 111 -7.89 -44.56 7.26
CA GLY A 111 -6.94 -44.82 6.16
C GLY A 111 -6.28 -43.60 5.49
N GLN A 112 -4.94 -43.61 5.52
CA GLN A 112 -3.97 -42.77 4.79
C GLN A 112 -3.70 -41.35 5.33
N PRO A 113 -2.43 -40.95 5.55
CA PRO A 113 -2.08 -39.56 5.72
C PRO A 113 -2.18 -38.91 4.33
N LEU A 114 -3.29 -38.25 4.05
CA LEU A 114 -3.31 -37.22 3.02
C LEU A 114 -2.36 -36.13 3.52
N VAL A 115 -1.28 -35.92 2.77
CA VAL A 115 -0.56 -34.66 2.83
C VAL A 115 -1.58 -33.63 2.36
N GLU A 116 -2.29 -33.03 3.30
CA GLU A 116 -3.02 -31.80 3.07
C GLU A 116 -1.96 -30.77 2.68
N GLU A 117 -1.77 -30.59 1.38
CA GLU A 117 -1.29 -29.31 0.86
C GLU A 117 -2.33 -28.29 1.30
N ASP A 118 -2.15 -27.75 2.51
CA ASP A 118 -2.73 -26.50 2.95
C ASP A 118 -2.30 -25.45 1.93
N VAL A 119 -3.06 -25.35 0.84
CA VAL A 119 -2.89 -24.30 -0.16
C VAL A 119 -2.90 -23.00 0.61
N ASP A 120 -1.88 -22.20 0.33
CA ASP A 120 -1.41 -21.01 1.02
C ASP A 120 -2.38 -19.82 0.94
N VAL A 121 -3.70 -20.08 0.97
CA VAL A 121 -4.79 -19.10 0.98
C VAL A 121 -4.66 -18.16 2.17
N SER A 122 -4.05 -18.64 3.27
CA SER A 122 -3.68 -17.83 4.42
C SER A 122 -2.70 -16.71 4.00
N ASN A 123 -1.60 -17.02 3.30
CA ASN A 123 -0.63 -16.01 2.89
C ASN A 123 -1.15 -15.01 1.84
N GLU A 124 -2.17 -15.36 1.05
CA GLU A 124 -2.76 -14.44 0.06
C GLU A 124 -3.52 -13.26 0.68
N VAL A 125 -4.12 -13.42 1.85
CA VAL A 125 -4.84 -12.32 2.53
C VAL A 125 -3.88 -11.49 3.40
N HIS A 126 -2.71 -12.04 3.71
CA HIS A 126 -1.80 -11.52 4.72
C HIS A 126 -1.00 -10.28 4.35
N PHE A 127 -0.65 -10.11 3.09
CA PHE A 127 0.18 -8.98 2.67
C PHE A 127 -0.61 -7.66 2.61
N PHE A 128 -1.94 -7.70 2.42
CA PHE A 128 -2.78 -6.48 2.42
C PHE A 128 -2.77 -5.78 3.79
N TYR A 129 -2.53 -6.53 4.86
CA TYR A 129 -2.39 -5.99 6.22
C TYR A 129 -0.94 -5.69 6.60
N ALA A 130 0.02 -5.94 5.72
CA ALA A 130 1.41 -5.57 5.97
C ALA A 130 1.52 -4.04 6.05
N PRO A 131 2.10 -3.47 7.12
CA PRO A 131 2.20 -2.02 7.28
C PRO A 131 2.88 -1.31 6.09
N VAL A 132 3.88 -1.96 5.48
CA VAL A 132 4.57 -1.45 4.29
C VAL A 132 3.66 -1.36 3.06
N PHE A 133 2.72 -2.30 2.91
CA PHE A 133 1.73 -2.28 1.84
C PHE A 133 0.67 -1.21 2.12
N ALA A 134 0.10 -1.19 3.33
CA ALA A 134 -0.89 -0.20 3.72
C ALA A 134 -0.36 1.25 3.61
N ALA A 135 0.95 1.45 3.82
CA ALA A 135 1.64 2.72 3.65
C ALA A 135 1.84 3.16 2.19
N GLY A 136 1.59 2.27 1.23
CA GLY A 136 1.84 2.50 -0.19
C GLY A 136 3.33 2.44 -0.56
N ARG A 137 4.17 1.75 0.23
CA ARG A 137 5.61 1.62 -0.01
C ARG A 137 5.98 0.41 -0.88
N VAL A 138 5.04 -0.49 -1.16
CA VAL A 138 5.28 -1.67 -1.99
C VAL A 138 4.08 -1.99 -2.87
N ILE A 139 4.36 -2.39 -4.11
CA ILE A 139 3.39 -2.84 -5.09
C ILE A 139 3.89 -4.10 -5.78
N THR A 140 2.98 -4.97 -6.21
CA THR A 140 3.29 -6.17 -6.99
C THR A 140 2.35 -6.24 -8.18
N ALA A 141 2.88 -6.53 -9.37
CA ALA A 141 2.07 -6.64 -10.59
C ALA A 141 0.90 -7.63 -10.45
N SER A 142 1.13 -8.75 -9.75
CA SER A 142 0.07 -9.75 -9.51
C SER A 142 -1.12 -9.23 -8.72
N MET A 143 -1.02 -8.08 -8.01
CA MET A 143 -2.19 -7.47 -7.37
C MET A 143 -3.24 -7.01 -8.40
N LEU A 144 -2.83 -6.76 -9.64
CA LEU A 144 -3.73 -6.41 -10.73
C LEU A 144 -4.46 -7.62 -11.32
N ASP A 145 -3.99 -8.86 -11.10
CA ASP A 145 -4.60 -10.07 -11.68
C ASP A 145 -6.07 -10.22 -11.26
N SER A 146 -6.35 -10.00 -9.97
CA SER A 146 -7.72 -10.00 -9.46
C SER A 146 -8.56 -8.85 -10.04
N MET A 147 -7.95 -7.72 -10.38
CA MET A 147 -8.64 -6.59 -11.00
C MET A 147 -8.98 -6.90 -12.46
N ILE A 148 -8.08 -7.54 -13.21
CA ILE A 148 -8.31 -7.97 -14.60
C ILE A 148 -9.55 -8.87 -14.69
N TYR A 149 -9.71 -9.81 -13.75
CA TYR A 149 -10.92 -10.64 -13.69
C TYR A 149 -12.20 -9.82 -13.48
N HIS A 150 -12.16 -8.81 -12.61
CA HIS A 150 -13.31 -7.93 -12.38
C HIS A 150 -13.60 -7.01 -13.57
N PHE A 151 -12.56 -6.56 -14.26
CA PHE A 151 -12.66 -5.74 -15.47
C PHE A 151 -13.27 -6.51 -16.64
N HIS A 152 -12.94 -7.80 -16.78
CA HIS A 152 -13.54 -8.66 -17.79
C HIS A 152 -15.08 -8.73 -17.66
N LYS A 153 -15.61 -8.76 -16.44
CA LYS A 153 -17.07 -8.78 -16.21
C LYS A 153 -17.75 -7.43 -16.42
N HIS A 154 -17.02 -6.34 -16.16
CA HIS A 154 -17.56 -4.98 -16.19
C HIS A 154 -16.56 -4.04 -16.85
N PRO A 155 -16.58 -3.92 -18.20
CA PRO A 155 -15.57 -3.15 -18.94
C PRO A 155 -15.55 -1.66 -18.56
N THR A 156 -16.69 -1.09 -18.18
CA THR A 156 -16.77 0.30 -17.70
C THR A 156 -15.92 0.57 -16.45
N ARG A 157 -15.62 -0.45 -15.63
CA ARG A 157 -14.71 -0.32 -14.48
C ARG A 157 -13.26 -0.17 -14.91
N LEU A 158 -12.88 -0.79 -16.03
CA LEU A 158 -11.56 -0.62 -16.61
C LEU A 158 -11.37 0.80 -17.09
N ASP A 159 -12.35 1.36 -17.80
CA ASP A 159 -12.30 2.75 -18.29
C ASP A 159 -12.10 3.74 -17.13
N VAL A 160 -12.91 3.61 -16.07
CA VAL A 160 -12.77 4.45 -14.87
C VAL A 160 -11.39 4.25 -14.22
N PHE A 161 -10.92 3.01 -14.10
CA PHE A 161 -9.60 2.72 -13.55
C PHE A 161 -8.47 3.36 -14.37
N LEU A 162 -8.51 3.24 -15.69
CA LEU A 162 -7.52 3.83 -16.59
C LEU A 162 -7.51 5.36 -16.50
N VAL A 163 -8.70 5.99 -16.46
CA VAL A 163 -8.82 7.44 -16.26
C VAL A 163 -8.24 7.86 -14.91
N LEU A 164 -8.50 7.10 -13.84
CA LEU A 164 -7.91 7.36 -12.52
C LEU A 164 -6.38 7.19 -12.52
N CYS A 165 -5.84 6.29 -13.32
CA CYS A 165 -4.39 6.14 -13.55
C CYS A 165 -3.79 7.23 -14.45
N GLY A 166 -4.60 8.14 -14.99
CA GLY A 166 -4.15 9.16 -15.95
C GLY A 166 -3.86 8.61 -17.34
N VAL A 167 -4.32 7.39 -17.64
CA VAL A 167 -4.21 6.76 -18.96
C VAL A 167 -5.45 7.16 -19.75
N ASP A 168 -5.33 8.25 -20.52
CA ASP A 168 -6.40 8.77 -21.37
C ASP A 168 -6.02 8.57 -22.83
N HIS A 169 -6.56 7.54 -23.48
CA HIS A 169 -6.20 7.20 -24.86
C HIS A 169 -7.13 7.81 -25.90
N HIS A 170 -8.32 8.31 -25.53
CA HIS A 170 -9.30 8.84 -26.50
C HIS A 170 -10.41 9.74 -25.92
N TYR A 171 -10.50 9.94 -24.60
CA TYR A 171 -11.64 10.64 -23.99
C TYR A 171 -11.48 12.17 -23.99
N GLN A 172 -10.26 12.71 -24.10
CA GLN A 172 -10.02 14.17 -24.10
C GLN A 172 -10.71 14.91 -25.26
N GLU A 173 -10.71 14.35 -26.47
CA GLU A 173 -11.31 15.02 -27.64
C GLU A 173 -12.84 15.08 -27.56
N VAL A 174 -13.49 14.03 -27.02
CA VAL A 174 -14.95 13.93 -26.94
C VAL A 174 -15.49 14.71 -25.73
N LEU A 175 -14.81 14.68 -24.59
CA LEU A 175 -15.23 15.38 -23.36
C LEU A 175 -15.06 16.90 -23.46
N GLY A 176 -14.02 17.37 -24.17
CA GLY A 176 -13.84 18.79 -24.47
C GLY A 176 -15.00 19.38 -25.27
N LEU A 177 -15.60 18.62 -26.19
CA LEU A 177 -16.78 19.02 -26.95
C LEU A 177 -18.06 19.11 -26.11
N GLN A 178 -18.10 18.41 -24.96
CA GLN A 178 -19.22 18.44 -24.02
C GLN A 178 -19.00 19.43 -22.86
N GLY A 179 -17.89 20.18 -22.85
CA GLY A 179 -17.56 21.12 -21.78
C GLY A 179 -17.23 20.46 -20.44
N VAL A 180 -16.91 19.16 -20.44
CA VAL A 180 -16.55 18.42 -19.23
C VAL A 180 -15.09 18.72 -18.87
N VAL A 181 -14.89 19.36 -17.72
CA VAL A 181 -13.55 19.68 -17.20
C VAL A 181 -12.93 18.42 -16.61
N HIS A 182 -11.70 18.10 -17.03
CA HIS A 182 -10.95 16.97 -16.47
C HIS A 182 -10.71 17.14 -14.97
N SER A 183 -10.93 16.06 -14.21
CA SER A 183 -10.58 15.99 -12.80
C SER A 183 -9.23 15.31 -12.63
N ASN A 184 -8.47 15.72 -11.62
CA ASN A 184 -7.16 15.16 -11.32
C ASN A 184 -7.18 14.57 -9.91
N LEU A 185 -6.61 13.37 -9.75
CA LEU A 185 -6.36 12.82 -8.43
C LEU A 185 -5.23 13.59 -7.75
N LYS A 186 -5.55 14.22 -6.62
CA LYS A 186 -4.59 14.98 -5.81
C LYS A 186 -4.77 14.63 -4.34
N GLN A 187 -3.66 14.57 -3.63
CA GLN A 187 -3.66 14.53 -2.18
C GLN A 187 -3.67 15.97 -1.66
N ILE A 188 -4.66 16.29 -0.84
CA ILE A 188 -4.73 17.57 -0.13
C ILE A 188 -4.30 17.38 1.32
N ARG A 189 -3.55 18.34 1.86
CA ARG A 189 -3.28 18.38 3.31
C ARG A 189 -4.58 18.67 4.04
N MET A 190 -4.79 18.02 5.17
CA MET A 190 -6.00 18.25 5.98
C MET A 190 -6.01 19.71 6.49
N PRO A 191 -7.07 20.50 6.21
CA PRO A 191 -7.15 21.86 6.72
C PRO A 191 -7.30 21.86 8.25
N THR A 192 -6.65 22.81 8.92
CA THR A 192 -6.61 22.89 10.40
C THR A 192 -7.98 23.16 11.05
N GLU A 193 -8.95 23.62 10.28
CA GLU A 193 -10.33 23.87 10.73
C GLU A 193 -11.15 22.57 10.90
N PHE A 194 -10.72 21.50 10.23
CA PHE A 194 -11.40 20.19 10.26
C PHE A 194 -10.81 19.23 11.28
N VAL A 195 -9.90 19.71 12.11
CA VAL A 195 -9.30 18.94 13.20
C VAL A 195 -10.36 18.67 14.26
N ASN A 196 -10.45 17.42 14.71
CA ASN A 196 -11.49 16.92 15.61
C ASN A 196 -12.91 17.02 15.05
N ARG A 197 -13.06 17.30 13.76
CA ARG A 197 -14.34 17.19 13.04
C ARG A 197 -14.50 15.83 12.42
N THR A 198 -15.71 15.55 11.95
CA THR A 198 -16.03 14.28 11.30
C THR A 198 -15.65 14.29 9.81
N TYR A 199 -15.32 13.12 9.26
CA TYR A 199 -15.07 12.96 7.82
C TYR A 199 -16.27 13.40 6.98
N GLY A 200 -17.49 13.18 7.46
CA GLY A 200 -18.71 13.60 6.78
C GLY A 200 -18.84 15.12 6.65
N GLU A 201 -18.37 15.89 7.65
CA GLU A 201 -18.31 17.35 7.57
C GLU A 201 -17.29 17.81 6.53
N LEU A 202 -16.09 17.22 6.52
CA LEU A 202 -15.06 17.49 5.51
C LEU A 202 -15.56 17.13 4.11
N TYR A 203 -16.20 15.97 3.96
CA TYR A 203 -16.76 15.52 2.68
C TYR A 203 -17.79 16.52 2.16
N ARG A 204 -18.71 16.98 3.02
CA ARG A 204 -19.74 17.94 2.63
C ARG A 204 -19.12 19.26 2.18
N GLU A 205 -18.17 19.80 2.93
CA GLU A 205 -17.49 21.05 2.60
C GLU A 205 -16.79 20.95 1.24
N LEU A 206 -15.94 19.93 1.06
CA LEU A 206 -15.17 19.74 -0.16
C LEU A 206 -16.06 19.50 -1.37
N ALA A 207 -17.10 18.70 -1.23
CA ALA A 207 -18.01 18.37 -2.32
C ALA A 207 -18.88 19.57 -2.73
N MET A 208 -19.46 20.29 -1.75
CA MET A 208 -20.41 21.37 -2.03
C MET A 208 -19.72 22.68 -2.41
N ASN A 209 -18.64 23.06 -1.72
CA ASN A 209 -18.04 24.38 -1.87
C ASN A 209 -16.83 24.39 -2.81
N HIS A 210 -16.17 23.24 -3.00
CA HIS A 210 -14.96 23.13 -3.81
C HIS A 210 -15.08 22.20 -5.02
N GLY A 211 -16.19 21.46 -5.16
CA GLY A 211 -16.35 20.46 -6.22
C GLY A 211 -15.34 19.31 -6.14
N ILE A 212 -14.80 19.03 -4.95
CA ILE A 212 -13.82 17.98 -4.70
C ILE A 212 -14.52 16.80 -4.05
N ILE A 213 -14.31 15.59 -4.58
CA ILE A 213 -14.84 14.35 -4.00
C ILE A 213 -13.71 13.61 -3.28
N PRO A 214 -13.69 13.59 -1.93
CA PRO A 214 -12.69 12.85 -1.18
C PRO A 214 -12.93 11.33 -1.30
N LEU A 215 -11.90 10.60 -1.70
CA LEU A 215 -11.96 9.13 -1.85
C LEU A 215 -11.55 8.37 -0.58
N GLY A 216 -10.77 9.01 0.28
CA GLY A 216 -10.24 8.40 1.49
C GLY A 216 -9.29 9.31 2.24
N LEU A 217 -8.70 8.77 3.30
CA LEU A 217 -7.75 9.44 4.17
C LEU A 217 -6.39 8.76 4.08
N TYR A 218 -5.32 9.56 3.98
CA TYR A 218 -3.97 9.08 4.19
C TYR A 218 -3.53 9.49 5.59
N ARG A 219 -3.54 8.55 6.53
CA ARG A 219 -3.20 8.79 7.93
C ARG A 219 -1.72 8.56 8.12
N ASN A 220 -1.01 9.52 8.70
CA ASN A 220 0.40 9.36 9.02
C ASN A 220 0.61 8.49 10.27
N SER A 221 1.86 8.16 10.60
CA SER A 221 2.23 7.50 11.85
C SER A 221 1.69 8.27 13.06
N ASN A 222 0.92 7.60 13.91
CA ASN A 222 0.34 8.19 15.12
C ASN A 222 0.34 7.16 16.25
N ASP A 223 0.89 7.53 17.40
CA ASP A 223 0.95 6.68 18.59
C ASP A 223 -0.44 6.33 19.15
N GLU A 224 -1.42 7.23 19.05
CA GLU A 224 -2.80 6.99 19.47
C GLU A 224 -3.46 5.88 18.65
N LEU A 225 -3.17 5.87 17.35
CA LEU A 225 -3.61 4.85 16.41
C LEU A 225 -2.69 3.62 16.41
N ARG A 226 -1.61 3.66 17.20
CA ARG A 226 -0.58 2.61 17.32
C ARG A 226 0.00 2.18 15.97
N ASN A 227 0.13 3.11 15.03
CA ASN A 227 0.72 2.85 13.72
C ASN A 227 2.09 3.53 13.58
N SER A 228 3.11 2.74 13.26
CA SER A 228 4.48 3.23 13.00
C SER A 228 4.69 3.72 11.56
N LEU A 229 3.83 3.31 10.64
CA LEU A 229 3.83 3.73 9.25
C LEU A 229 2.50 4.37 8.88
N PRO A 230 2.48 5.27 7.88
CA PRO A 230 1.24 5.79 7.36
C PRO A 230 0.37 4.67 6.78
N PHE A 231 -0.92 4.92 6.60
CA PHE A 231 -1.82 4.00 5.90
C PHE A 231 -2.95 4.71 5.18
N VAL A 232 -3.46 4.06 4.13
CA VAL A 232 -4.64 4.51 3.39
C VAL A 232 -5.91 3.94 4.04
N PHE A 233 -6.87 4.81 4.33
CA PHE A 233 -8.21 4.43 4.75
C PHE A 233 -9.21 4.90 3.68
N THR A 234 -9.59 3.98 2.79
CA THR A 234 -10.53 4.25 1.69
C THR A 234 -11.97 4.28 2.20
N ASN A 235 -12.78 5.18 1.66
CA ASN A 235 -14.21 5.33 1.97
C ASN A 235 -14.56 5.22 3.49
N PRO A 236 -13.96 6.07 4.35
CA PRO A 236 -14.23 6.01 5.78
C PRO A 236 -15.68 6.40 6.09
N LEU A 237 -16.22 5.89 7.19
CA LEU A 237 -17.56 6.25 7.66
C LEU A 237 -17.65 7.75 7.97
N ALA A 238 -18.81 8.35 7.73
CA ALA A 238 -19.04 9.78 7.94
C ALA A 238 -18.69 10.24 9.36
N GLY A 239 -18.91 9.41 10.38
CA GLY A 239 -18.61 9.73 11.78
C GLY A 239 -17.14 9.58 12.19
N VAL A 240 -16.24 9.18 11.29
CA VAL A 240 -14.80 9.03 11.61
C VAL A 240 -14.20 10.39 11.93
N LEU A 241 -13.56 10.51 13.09
CA LEU A 241 -12.87 11.73 13.49
C LEU A 241 -11.56 11.93 12.73
N LEU A 242 -11.31 13.19 12.39
CA LEU A 242 -10.08 13.68 11.75
C LEU A 242 -9.12 14.15 12.84
N LEU A 243 -8.08 13.36 13.09
CA LEU A 243 -7.08 13.65 14.11
C LEU A 243 -5.86 14.36 13.51
N VAL A 244 -5.28 15.30 14.26
CA VAL A 244 -4.00 15.94 13.91
C VAL A 244 -2.83 15.14 14.43
N LEU A 245 -1.76 15.12 13.63
CA LEU A 245 -0.42 14.87 14.14
C LEU A 245 -0.02 16.05 15.00
N LEU A 246 0.00 15.88 16.33
CA LEU A 246 0.91 16.67 17.14
C LEU A 246 2.31 16.36 16.60
N HIS A 247 2.82 17.20 15.70
CA HIS A 247 4.26 17.29 15.53
C HIS A 247 4.76 17.68 16.91
N SER A 248 5.46 16.76 17.57
CA SER A 248 6.42 17.08 18.59
C SER A 248 7.39 18.08 17.96
N VAL A 249 7.08 19.36 18.15
CA VAL A 249 8.04 20.45 17.99
C VAL A 249 9.15 20.14 18.98
N SER A 250 10.20 19.50 18.48
CA SER A 250 11.46 19.42 19.19
C SER A 250 12.11 20.79 19.02
N VAL A 251 12.06 21.55 20.12
CA VAL A 251 12.84 22.77 20.34
C VAL A 251 14.33 22.46 20.23
#